data_AF-A0A8J2BNG0-F1
#
_entry.id   AF-A0A8J2BNG0-F1
#
_cell.length_a   1.000
_cell.length_b   1.000
_cell.length_c   1.000
_cell.angle_alpha   90.00
_cell.angle_beta   90.00
_cell.angle_gamma   90.00
#
_symmetry.space_group_name_H-M   'P 1'
#
loop_
_entity.id
_entity.type
_entity.pdbx_description
1 polymer ?
#
loop_
_entity_poly.entity_id
_entity_poly.type
_entity_poly.pdbx_seq_one_letter_code
_entity_poly.pdbx_strand_id
1 'polypeptide(L)'
;MMAKITRVEVYVDGASEPFQVLTEEPFKVRLDPADFAEGDHFLRIAVHYDNGEYYDHLYTFTVAHRNEAYAGHLNRVPMGAPIDVDLIDPMEREATSSSPNRVLYALLPVVLFLFIGGVAAWFNFFGSRAASDVMTQIEPIPTPSQGRTPAAGPVDGAALYAQHCSVCHGPSGKGQPGVFPALAGNPNLADTDLVLNTILHGRPGTAMPPWGPRLSDEEIAAIVNYIRSSWGNDFGTVTREDVAAKR
;
A
#
# COMPACT_ATOMS: atom_id res chain seq x y z
N MET A 1 -14.33 30.40 2.25
CA MET A 1 -13.85 30.24 3.64
C MET A 1 -13.66 28.75 3.86
N MET A 2 -12.56 28.35 4.51
CA MET A 2 -12.31 26.94 4.83
C MET A 2 -13.31 26.49 5.89
N ALA A 3 -13.82 25.26 5.78
CA ALA A 3 -14.73 24.69 6.77
C ALA A 3 -14.04 24.59 8.12
N LYS A 4 -14.72 24.99 9.20
CA LYS A 4 -14.15 24.98 10.55
C LYS A 4 -14.57 23.72 11.28
N ILE A 5 -13.62 23.07 11.94
CA ILE A 5 -13.92 21.93 12.83
C ILE A 5 -14.72 22.44 14.03
N THR A 6 -15.82 21.76 14.32
CA THR A 6 -16.73 22.06 15.44
C THR A 6 -16.64 21.03 16.55
N ARG A 7 -16.34 19.78 16.21
CA ARG A 7 -16.28 18.66 17.15
C ARG A 7 -15.41 17.55 16.60
N VAL A 8 -14.59 16.95 17.44
CA VAL A 8 -13.87 15.70 17.17
C VAL A 8 -14.28 14.68 18.21
N GLU A 9 -14.69 13.51 17.77
CA GLU A 9 -15.06 12.38 18.62
C GLU A 9 -14.07 11.24 18.41
N VAL A 10 -13.60 10.65 19.50
CA VAL A 10 -12.61 9.57 19.48
C VAL A 10 -13.27 8.34 20.07
N TYR A 11 -13.25 7.23 19.34
CA TYR A 11 -13.78 5.94 19.78
C TYR A 11 -12.66 4.93 19.84
N VAL A 12 -12.72 4.04 20.81
CA VAL A 12 -11.73 2.97 21.04
C VAL A 12 -12.41 1.63 20.80
N ASP A 13 -11.76 0.74 20.07
CA ASP A 13 -12.13 -0.69 19.92
C ASP A 13 -13.60 -0.94 19.56
N GLY A 14 -14.22 -0.02 18.81
CA GLY A 14 -15.58 -0.17 18.30
C GLY A 14 -16.65 0.14 19.33
N ALA A 15 -16.29 0.82 20.43
CA ALA A 15 -17.25 1.35 21.40
C ALA A 15 -18.31 2.22 20.70
N SER A 16 -19.55 2.13 21.17
CA SER A 16 -20.66 2.94 20.67
C SER A 16 -20.65 4.38 21.21
N GLU A 17 -20.00 4.59 22.35
CA GLU A 17 -19.83 5.89 22.98
C GLU A 17 -18.39 6.41 22.75
N PRO A 18 -18.20 7.72 22.56
CA PRO A 18 -16.88 8.28 22.37
C PRO A 18 -16.08 8.21 23.67
N PHE A 19 -14.84 7.73 23.55
CA PHE A 19 -13.82 7.78 24.60
C PHE A 19 -13.47 9.22 24.98
N GLN A 20 -13.34 10.11 23.98
CA GLN A 20 -13.11 11.54 24.17
C GLN A 20 -13.87 12.36 23.13
N VAL A 21 -14.34 13.55 23.53
CA VAL A 21 -14.96 14.54 22.64
C VAL A 21 -14.25 15.86 22.81
N LEU A 22 -13.72 16.41 21.72
CA LEU A 22 -12.96 17.66 21.69
C LEU A 22 -13.76 18.71 20.91
N THR A 23 -14.02 19.86 21.52
CA THR A 23 -14.79 20.96 20.91
C THR A 23 -13.98 22.24 20.74
N GLU A 24 -12.72 22.26 21.20
CA GLU A 24 -11.84 23.42 21.21
C GLU A 24 -10.44 23.06 20.71
N GLU A 25 -9.77 24.03 20.06
CA GLU A 25 -8.39 23.89 19.62
C GLU A 25 -7.41 24.08 20.79
N PRO A 26 -6.28 23.35 20.83
CA PRO A 26 -5.85 22.35 19.86
C PRO A 26 -6.57 21.01 20.08
N PHE A 27 -6.99 20.35 18.99
CA PHE A 27 -7.68 19.05 19.03
C PHE A 27 -6.69 17.92 19.36
N LYS A 28 -6.27 17.85 20.62
CA LYS A 28 -5.32 16.87 21.15
C LYS A 28 -6.02 15.74 21.87
N VAL A 29 -5.65 14.51 21.51
CA VAL A 29 -6.11 13.31 22.22
C VAL A 29 -5.01 12.83 23.14
N ARG A 30 -5.37 12.59 24.39
CA ARG A 30 -4.50 11.94 25.37
C ARG A 30 -4.82 10.45 25.42
N LEU A 31 -3.84 9.60 25.16
CA LEU A 31 -3.97 8.15 25.32
C LEU A 31 -3.07 7.72 26.47
N ASP A 32 -3.65 7.12 27.52
CA ASP A 32 -2.88 6.50 28.60
C ASP A 32 -2.80 4.98 28.36
N PRO A 33 -1.60 4.40 28.21
CA PRO A 33 -1.42 2.96 28.04
C PRO A 33 -2.13 2.11 29.09
N ALA A 34 -2.26 2.62 30.33
CA ALA A 34 -2.92 1.91 31.42
C ALA A 34 -4.43 1.70 31.21
N ASP A 35 -5.05 2.50 30.34
CA ASP A 35 -6.47 2.39 30.01
C ASP A 35 -6.77 1.26 29.00
N PHE A 36 -5.73 0.63 28.45
CA PHE A 36 -5.84 -0.38 27.39
C PHE A 36 -5.25 -1.73 27.81
N ALA A 37 -5.86 -2.81 27.29
CA ALA A 37 -5.31 -4.15 27.45
C ALA A 37 -3.97 -4.31 26.70
N GLU A 38 -3.20 -5.36 26.98
CA GLU A 38 -2.05 -5.69 26.12
C GLU A 38 -2.56 -6.23 24.78
N GLY A 39 -2.03 -5.74 23.66
CA GLY A 39 -2.43 -6.18 22.33
C GLY A 39 -2.72 -5.04 21.36
N ASP A 40 -3.36 -5.40 20.24
CA ASP A 40 -3.71 -4.47 19.17
C ASP A 40 -5.07 -3.82 19.42
N HIS A 41 -5.12 -2.52 19.21
CA HIS A 41 -6.27 -1.66 19.43
C HIS A 41 -6.51 -0.76 18.21
N PHE A 42 -7.72 -0.22 18.10
CA PHE A 42 -8.07 0.72 17.05
C PHE A 42 -8.77 1.97 17.59
N LEU A 43 -8.40 3.12 17.02
CA LEU A 43 -9.01 4.42 17.30
C LEU A 43 -9.78 4.88 16.07
N ARG A 44 -11.07 5.13 16.23
CA ARG A 44 -11.88 5.80 15.21
C ARG A 44 -12.01 7.27 15.57
N ILE A 45 -11.64 8.15 14.66
CA ILE A 45 -11.66 9.61 14.85
C ILE A 45 -12.67 10.20 13.89
N ALA A 46 -13.72 10.77 14.47
CA ALA A 46 -14.85 11.36 13.79
C ALA A 46 -14.78 12.89 13.91
N VAL A 47 -14.52 13.57 12.80
CA VAL A 47 -14.37 15.04 12.72
C VAL A 47 -15.61 15.65 12.10
N HIS A 48 -16.23 16.59 12.80
CA HIS A 48 -17.43 17.33 12.36
C HIS A 48 -17.09 18.77 12.03
N TYR A 49 -17.59 19.26 10.90
CA TYR A 49 -17.36 20.61 10.41
C TYR A 49 -18.62 21.48 10.49
N ASP A 50 -18.43 22.80 10.53
CA ASP A 50 -19.51 23.80 10.61
C ASP A 50 -20.41 23.83 9.38
N ASN A 51 -19.89 23.40 8.23
CA ASN A 51 -20.64 23.25 6.98
C ASN A 51 -21.45 21.93 6.90
N GLY A 52 -21.41 21.09 7.94
CA GLY A 52 -22.08 19.79 7.99
C GLY A 52 -21.28 18.63 7.37
N GLU A 53 -20.06 18.86 6.88
CA GLU A 53 -19.16 17.78 6.46
C GLU A 53 -18.68 16.96 7.65
N TYR A 54 -18.38 15.69 7.38
CA TYR A 54 -17.99 14.70 8.38
C TYR A 54 -16.89 13.81 7.80
N TYR A 55 -15.84 13.59 8.58
CA TYR A 55 -14.70 12.75 8.23
C TYR A 55 -14.46 11.70 9.31
N ASP A 56 -14.21 10.47 8.88
CA ASP A 56 -13.98 9.33 9.76
C ASP A 56 -12.63 8.68 9.40
N HIS A 57 -11.73 8.55 10.38
CA HIS A 57 -10.42 7.94 10.20
C HIS A 57 -10.17 6.85 11.24
N LEU A 58 -9.65 5.71 10.82
CA LEU A 58 -9.31 4.58 11.68
C LEU A 58 -7.79 4.47 11.82
N TYR A 59 -7.29 4.61 13.04
CA TYR A 59 -5.88 4.40 13.40
C TYR A 59 -5.75 3.08 14.16
N THR A 60 -4.60 2.43 14.06
CA THR A 60 -4.27 1.24 14.86
C THR A 60 -3.06 1.53 15.75
N PHE A 61 -3.07 0.95 16.95
CA PHE A 61 -1.96 1.05 17.88
C PHE A 61 -1.85 -0.23 18.71
N THR A 62 -0.67 -0.49 19.27
CA THR A 62 -0.41 -1.68 20.09
C THR A 62 0.05 -1.25 21.47
N VAL A 63 -0.53 -1.84 22.51
CA VAL A 63 -0.16 -1.60 23.92
C VAL A 63 0.65 -2.79 24.42
N ALA A 64 1.82 -2.52 25.01
CA ALA A 64 2.75 -3.54 25.52
C ALA A 64 3.17 -3.22 26.95
N HIS A 65 2.65 -3.96 27.93
CA HIS A 65 2.91 -3.78 29.36
C HIS A 65 4.19 -4.54 29.80
N ARG A 66 5.39 -4.14 29.35
CA ARG A 66 6.66 -4.79 29.79
C ARG A 66 7.78 -3.81 30.12
N ASN A 67 8.41 -4.04 31.28
CA ASN A 67 9.54 -3.29 31.88
C ASN A 67 10.92 -3.50 31.21
N GLU A 68 10.99 -3.91 29.93
CA GLU A 68 12.25 -4.13 29.21
C GLU A 68 12.10 -3.65 27.76
N ALA A 69 12.56 -2.42 27.47
CA ALA A 69 12.39 -1.81 26.16
C ALA A 69 13.49 -2.27 25.18
N TYR A 70 13.18 -3.30 24.38
CA TYR A 70 13.83 -3.53 23.09
C TYR A 70 13.39 -2.48 22.06
N ALA A 71 14.31 -2.15 21.15
CA ALA A 71 14.25 -1.03 20.23
C ALA A 71 13.21 -1.17 19.09
N GLY A 72 12.40 -0.11 18.91
CA GLY A 72 12.14 0.56 17.62
C GLY A 72 10.96 0.09 16.76
N HIS A 73 10.28 1.06 16.08
CA HIS A 73 9.24 0.97 15.00
C HIS A 73 7.72 1.23 15.15
N LEU A 74 7.36 2.37 15.68
CA LEU A 74 6.52 3.37 15.04
C LEU A 74 7.51 4.56 14.90
N ASN A 75 7.14 5.79 15.16
CA ASN A 75 7.81 6.29 16.37
C ASN A 75 7.33 5.36 17.50
N ARG A 76 7.93 4.15 17.67
CA ARG A 76 7.47 3.06 18.59
C ARG A 76 8.02 3.62 19.86
N VAL A 77 7.31 4.61 20.35
CA VAL A 77 7.25 4.87 21.74
C VAL A 77 6.45 3.66 22.20
N PRO A 78 7.08 2.61 22.75
CA PRO A 78 6.32 1.73 23.64
C PRO A 78 5.55 2.68 24.55
N MET A 79 4.24 2.51 24.56
CA MET A 79 3.31 3.29 25.35
C MET A 79 3.63 3.00 26.83
N GLY A 80 4.68 3.66 27.32
CA GLY A 80 5.15 3.65 28.71
C GLY A 80 4.95 5.02 29.38
N ALA A 81 4.39 5.98 28.63
CA ALA A 81 3.97 7.30 29.10
C ALA A 81 2.83 7.84 28.21
N PRO A 82 1.97 8.74 28.74
CA PRO A 82 0.89 9.36 27.98
C PRO A 82 1.40 10.25 26.84
N ILE A 83 0.76 10.16 25.67
CA ILE A 83 1.11 10.94 24.47
C ILE A 83 -0.06 11.83 24.05
N ASP A 84 0.24 13.07 23.65
CA ASP A 84 -0.68 13.97 22.97
C ASP A 84 -0.57 13.73 21.46
N VAL A 85 -1.60 13.20 20.82
CA VAL A 85 -1.65 13.05 19.35
C VAL A 85 -2.30 14.30 18.77
N ASP A 86 -1.57 15.00 17.88
CA ASP A 86 -2.13 16.07 17.06
C ASP A 86 -2.88 15.41 15.89
N LEU A 87 -4.20 15.54 15.88
CA LEU A 87 -5.06 14.86 14.91
C LEU A 87 -5.12 15.55 13.55
N ILE A 88 -4.48 16.73 13.42
CA ILE A 88 -4.52 17.56 12.21
C ILE A 88 -3.08 17.81 11.71
N ASP A 89 -2.42 16.76 11.22
CA ASP A 89 -1.12 16.86 10.54
C ASP A 89 -1.31 17.35 9.07
N PRO A 90 -0.32 18.03 8.43
CA PRO A 90 -0.47 19.06 7.40
C PRO A 90 -0.93 18.59 6.00
N MET A 91 -1.43 17.37 5.84
CA MET A 91 -1.81 16.80 4.54
C MET A 91 -2.99 17.54 3.88
N GLU A 92 -3.81 18.25 4.66
CA GLU A 92 -4.90 19.10 4.17
C GLU A 92 -4.43 20.40 3.47
N ARG A 93 -3.18 20.83 3.69
CA ARG A 93 -2.65 22.04 3.04
C ARG A 93 -2.33 21.84 1.56
N GLU A 94 -2.00 20.61 1.13
CA GLU A 94 -1.60 20.35 -0.26
C GLU A 94 -2.79 20.02 -1.17
N ALA A 95 -3.79 19.29 -0.66
CA ALA A 95 -4.95 18.85 -1.45
C ALA A 95 -5.84 20.00 -1.97
N THR A 96 -5.80 21.17 -1.33
CA THR A 96 -6.65 22.32 -1.68
C THR A 96 -5.98 23.35 -2.60
N SER A 97 -4.69 23.18 -2.95
CA SER A 97 -3.92 24.19 -3.69
C SER A 97 -4.00 24.07 -5.22
N SER A 98 -4.36 22.91 -5.78
CA SER A 98 -4.50 22.75 -7.23
C SER A 98 -5.95 22.93 -7.67
N SER A 99 -6.40 24.16 -7.86
CA SER A 99 -7.65 24.38 -8.61
C SER A 99 -7.47 23.79 -10.02
N PRO A 100 -8.30 22.84 -10.47
CA PRO A 100 -8.09 22.21 -11.78
C PRO A 100 -8.25 23.26 -12.89
N ASN A 101 -7.24 23.41 -13.76
CA ASN A 101 -7.25 24.34 -14.88
C ASN A 101 -8.44 24.04 -15.81
N ARG A 102 -9.52 24.82 -15.71
CA ARG A 102 -10.79 24.59 -16.45
C ARG A 102 -10.62 24.58 -17.97
N VAL A 103 -9.57 25.22 -18.49
CA VAL A 103 -9.21 25.22 -19.91
C VAL A 103 -8.72 23.85 -20.38
N LEU A 104 -8.00 23.12 -19.53
CA LEU A 104 -7.48 21.78 -19.86
C LEU A 104 -8.62 20.77 -20.06
N TYR A 105 -9.64 20.82 -19.19
CA TYR A 105 -10.80 19.94 -19.28
C TYR A 105 -11.78 20.34 -20.40
N ALA A 106 -11.84 21.62 -20.76
CA ALA A 106 -12.66 22.09 -21.90
C ALA A 106 -12.12 21.60 -23.25
N LEU A 107 -10.81 21.39 -23.37
CA LEU A 107 -10.16 20.90 -24.60
C LEU A 107 -10.06 19.38 -24.69
N LEU A 108 -10.18 18.69 -23.56
CA LEU A 108 -10.10 17.23 -23.44
C LEU A 108 -11.10 16.48 -24.37
N PRO A 109 -12.39 16.86 -24.50
CA PRO A 109 -13.29 16.20 -25.43
C PRO A 109 -12.90 16.43 -26.89
N VAL A 110 -12.33 17.59 -27.25
CA VAL A 110 -11.88 17.90 -28.62
C VAL A 110 -10.64 17.08 -28.98
N VAL A 111 -9.68 16.98 -28.05
CA VAL A 111 -8.48 16.14 -28.23
C VAL A 111 -8.86 14.66 -28.34
N LEU A 112 -9.79 14.19 -27.49
CA LEU A 112 -10.28 12.82 -27.56
C LEU A 112 -11.02 12.55 -28.88
N PHE A 113 -11.81 13.50 -29.38
CA PHE A 113 -12.50 13.36 -30.67
C PHE A 113 -11.54 13.31 -31.86
N LEU A 114 -10.50 14.13 -31.85
CA LEU A 114 -9.44 14.12 -32.88
C LEU A 114 -8.62 12.83 -32.82
N PHE A 115 -8.36 12.30 -31.62
CA PHE A 115 -7.63 11.05 -31.44
C PHE A 115 -8.47 9.84 -31.89
N ILE A 116 -9.75 9.77 -31.51
CA ILE A 116 -10.67 8.69 -31.92
C ILE A 116 -10.93 8.74 -33.43
N GLY A 117 -11.17 9.93 -33.99
CA GLY A 117 -11.38 10.11 -35.43
C GLY A 117 -10.12 9.78 -36.24
N GLY A 118 -8.93 10.16 -35.75
CA GLY A 118 -7.65 9.81 -36.36
C GLY A 118 -7.37 8.31 -36.35
N VAL A 119 -7.65 7.62 -35.24
CA VAL A 119 -7.49 6.16 -35.12
C VAL A 119 -8.47 5.43 -36.05
N ALA A 120 -9.72 5.87 -36.15
CA ALA A 120 -10.70 5.29 -37.07
C ALA A 120 -10.31 5.46 -38.54
N ALA A 121 -9.77 6.62 -38.92
CA ALA A 121 -9.26 6.85 -40.28
C ALA A 121 -8.02 5.99 -40.59
N TRP A 122 -7.13 5.81 -39.60
CA TRP A 122 -5.95 4.96 -39.73
C TRP A 122 -6.30 3.48 -39.89
N PHE A 123 -7.28 2.98 -39.11
CA PHE A 123 -7.79 1.60 -39.22
C PHE A 123 -8.47 1.33 -40.58
N ASN A 124 -9.24 2.28 -41.12
CA ASN A 124 -9.87 2.11 -42.43
C ASN A 124 -8.86 2.12 -43.59
N PHE A 125 -7.77 2.88 -43.46
CA PHE A 125 -6.75 3.02 -44.51
C PHE A 125 -5.66 1.92 -44.46
N PHE A 126 -5.27 1.45 -43.28
CA PHE A 126 -4.20 0.43 -43.12
C PHE A 126 -4.70 -0.96 -42.69
N GLY A 127 -5.90 -1.09 -42.10
CA GLY A 127 -6.40 -2.35 -41.55
C GLY A 127 -7.02 -3.33 -42.55
N SER A 128 -7.30 -2.91 -43.79
CA SER A 128 -8.02 -3.71 -44.79
C SER A 128 -7.16 -4.69 -45.60
N ARG A 129 -5.86 -4.83 -45.30
CA ARG A 129 -4.97 -5.82 -45.96
C ARG A 129 -4.47 -6.96 -45.07
N ALA A 130 -4.75 -6.96 -43.76
CA ALA A 130 -4.17 -7.94 -42.82
C ALA A 130 -5.17 -8.97 -42.25
N ALA A 131 -6.48 -8.78 -42.45
CA ALA A 131 -7.50 -9.59 -41.79
C ALA A 131 -7.75 -10.97 -42.44
N SER A 132 -7.33 -11.19 -43.68
CA SER A 132 -7.63 -12.43 -44.42
C SER A 132 -6.63 -13.57 -44.17
N ASP A 133 -5.41 -13.29 -43.69
CA ASP A 133 -4.37 -14.34 -43.55
C ASP A 133 -4.28 -14.95 -42.13
N VAL A 134 -4.90 -14.34 -41.12
CA VAL A 134 -4.71 -14.76 -39.71
C VAL A 134 -5.74 -15.80 -39.23
N MET A 135 -6.87 -15.98 -39.94
CA MET A 135 -7.94 -16.88 -39.48
C MET A 135 -7.60 -18.37 -39.63
N THR A 136 -6.59 -18.74 -40.42
CA THR A 136 -6.28 -20.16 -40.72
C THR A 136 -5.21 -20.77 -39.80
N GLN A 137 -4.68 -20.02 -38.82
CA GLN A 137 -3.61 -20.50 -37.93
C GLN A 137 -3.97 -20.55 -36.43
N ILE A 138 -5.24 -20.45 -36.06
CA ILE A 138 -5.63 -20.63 -34.64
C ILE A 138 -5.70 -22.14 -34.35
N GLU A 139 -4.57 -22.72 -33.98
CA GLU A 139 -4.54 -23.99 -33.26
C GLU A 139 -5.33 -23.86 -31.94
N PRO A 140 -6.03 -24.93 -31.49
CA PRO A 140 -6.82 -24.89 -30.26
C PRO A 140 -5.94 -24.53 -29.07
N ILE A 141 -6.39 -23.54 -28.29
CA ILE A 141 -5.74 -23.11 -27.04
C ILE A 141 -5.68 -24.31 -26.10
N PRO A 142 -4.48 -24.76 -25.66
CA PRO A 142 -4.40 -25.80 -24.65
C PRO A 142 -4.98 -25.29 -23.33
N THR A 143 -5.81 -26.14 -22.72
CA THR A 143 -6.45 -26.00 -21.40
C THR A 143 -5.48 -25.45 -20.34
N PRO A 144 -5.93 -24.66 -19.34
CA PRO A 144 -5.06 -24.13 -18.30
C PRO A 144 -4.39 -25.27 -17.53
N SER A 145 -3.11 -25.52 -17.79
CA SER A 145 -2.29 -26.46 -17.03
C SER A 145 -2.00 -25.85 -15.66
N GLN A 146 -2.61 -26.43 -14.63
CA GLN A 146 -2.06 -26.48 -13.28
C GLN A 146 -0.59 -26.94 -13.40
N GLY A 147 0.34 -26.21 -12.79
CA GLY A 147 1.78 -26.50 -12.85
C GLY A 147 2.48 -25.89 -14.07
N ARG A 148 2.68 -24.56 -14.06
CA ARG A 148 3.75 -23.98 -14.90
C ARG A 148 5.08 -24.33 -14.25
N THR A 149 5.78 -25.30 -14.81
CA THR A 149 7.23 -25.40 -14.66
C THR A 149 7.81 -24.12 -15.31
N PRO A 150 8.57 -23.27 -14.60
CA PRO A 150 9.10 -22.05 -15.20
C PRO A 150 9.97 -22.39 -16.42
N ALA A 151 9.75 -21.66 -17.53
CA ALA A 151 10.64 -21.73 -18.68
C ALA A 151 12.08 -21.39 -18.23
N ALA A 152 13.04 -22.16 -18.73
CA ALA A 152 14.45 -22.15 -18.33
C ALA A 152 15.21 -20.88 -18.76
N GLY A 153 14.80 -19.72 -18.25
CA GLY A 153 15.52 -18.45 -18.30
C GLY A 153 15.62 -17.82 -16.90
N PRO A 154 16.52 -16.87 -16.66
CA PRO A 154 16.62 -16.19 -15.38
C PRO A 154 15.30 -15.48 -15.04
N VAL A 155 14.76 -15.72 -13.85
CA VAL A 155 13.55 -15.04 -13.38
C VAL A 155 13.90 -13.59 -13.01
N ASP A 156 13.24 -12.63 -13.65
CA ASP A 156 13.50 -11.21 -13.44
C ASP A 156 12.73 -10.68 -12.21
N GLY A 157 13.45 -10.58 -11.08
CA GLY A 157 12.90 -10.06 -9.84
C GLY A 157 12.46 -8.59 -9.91
N ALA A 158 13.10 -7.77 -10.75
CA ALA A 158 12.75 -6.35 -10.90
C ALA A 158 11.42 -6.21 -11.65
N ALA A 159 11.24 -6.99 -12.72
CA ALA A 159 9.98 -7.03 -13.46
C ALA A 159 8.82 -7.52 -12.59
N LEU A 160 9.04 -8.58 -11.81
CA LEU A 160 8.03 -9.10 -10.88
C LEU A 160 7.71 -8.10 -9.76
N TYR A 161 8.71 -7.41 -9.21
CA TYR A 161 8.50 -6.33 -8.25
C TYR A 161 7.62 -5.23 -8.81
N ALA A 162 7.90 -4.78 -10.04
CA ALA A 162 7.12 -3.75 -10.72
C ALA A 162 5.67 -4.19 -11.01
N GLN A 163 5.44 -5.49 -11.22
CA GLN A 163 4.10 -6.02 -11.48
C GLN A 163 3.26 -6.21 -10.21
N HIS A 164 3.88 -6.58 -9.09
CA HIS A 164 3.15 -7.06 -7.92
C HIS A 164 3.35 -6.21 -6.66
N CYS A 165 4.53 -5.63 -6.48
CA CYS A 165 4.94 -5.04 -5.20
C CYS A 165 4.94 -3.51 -5.24
N SER A 166 5.28 -2.91 -6.39
CA SER A 166 5.44 -1.46 -6.52
C SER A 166 4.13 -0.68 -6.41
N VAL A 167 2.98 -1.34 -6.56
CA VAL A 167 1.66 -0.70 -6.37
C VAL A 167 1.49 -0.14 -4.96
N CYS A 168 2.07 -0.81 -3.96
CA CYS A 168 2.05 -0.36 -2.56
C CYS A 168 3.41 0.21 -2.14
N HIS A 169 4.50 -0.48 -2.48
CA HIS A 169 5.84 -0.08 -2.03
C HIS A 169 6.51 0.98 -2.91
N GLY A 170 5.87 1.36 -4.02
CA GLY A 170 6.37 2.34 -4.98
C GLY A 170 7.54 1.81 -5.84
N PRO A 171 7.83 2.42 -6.99
CA PRO A 171 8.96 2.01 -7.84
C PRO A 171 10.33 2.24 -7.18
N SER A 172 10.41 3.11 -6.19
CA SER A 172 11.63 3.39 -5.42
C SER A 172 11.70 2.65 -4.09
N GLY A 173 10.75 1.76 -3.80
CA GLY A 173 10.71 1.03 -2.53
C GLY A 173 10.45 1.91 -1.30
N LYS A 174 10.10 3.20 -1.46
CA LYS A 174 9.87 4.11 -0.32
C LYS A 174 8.51 3.93 0.35
N GLY A 175 7.59 3.23 -0.31
CA GLY A 175 6.19 3.14 0.12
C GLY A 175 5.53 4.51 0.27
N GLN A 176 4.51 4.55 1.11
CA GLN A 176 3.82 5.77 1.52
C GLN A 176 3.84 5.79 3.06
N PRO A 177 4.52 6.74 3.70
CA PRO A 177 4.56 6.84 5.16
C PRO A 177 3.16 6.77 5.76
N GLY A 178 2.98 5.94 6.80
CA GLY A 178 1.70 5.71 7.46
C GLY A 178 0.75 4.71 6.76
N VAL A 179 1.01 4.32 5.51
CA VAL A 179 0.11 3.43 4.73
C VAL A 179 0.86 2.19 4.23
N PHE A 180 1.96 2.37 3.50
CA PHE A 180 2.77 1.30 2.95
C PHE A 180 4.23 1.45 3.39
N PRO A 181 4.81 0.44 4.07
CA PRO A 181 6.14 0.58 4.64
C PRO A 181 7.22 0.65 3.55
N ALA A 182 8.28 1.39 3.85
CA ALA A 182 9.47 1.43 3.02
C ALA A 182 10.20 0.08 3.02
N LEU A 183 10.66 -0.33 1.85
CA LEU A 183 11.64 -1.39 1.61
C LEU A 183 13.04 -0.79 1.42
N ALA A 184 13.14 0.41 0.86
CA ALA A 184 14.40 1.12 0.71
C ALA A 184 15.00 1.46 2.08
N GLY A 185 16.23 0.99 2.35
CA GLY A 185 16.95 1.25 3.59
C GLY A 185 16.31 0.62 4.84
N ASN A 186 15.41 -0.36 4.68
CA ASN A 186 14.73 -0.98 5.81
C ASN A 186 15.59 -2.13 6.38
N PRO A 187 16.15 -2.00 7.60
CA PRO A 187 17.03 -3.01 8.18
C PRO A 187 16.34 -4.33 8.49
N ASN A 188 15.01 -4.35 8.63
CA ASN A 188 14.25 -5.58 8.83
C ASN A 188 14.37 -6.53 7.62
N LEU A 189 14.74 -6.02 6.45
CA LEU A 189 15.03 -6.85 5.29
C LEU A 189 16.29 -7.70 5.43
N ALA A 190 17.10 -7.52 6.49
CA ALA A 190 18.20 -8.41 6.81
C ALA A 190 17.72 -9.78 7.31
N ASP A 191 16.58 -9.82 8.00
CA ASP A 191 15.99 -11.05 8.52
C ASP A 191 15.28 -11.82 7.38
N THR A 192 15.94 -12.87 6.91
CA THR A 192 15.42 -13.73 5.83
C THR A 192 14.10 -14.39 6.21
N ASP A 193 13.95 -14.85 7.45
CA ASP A 193 12.76 -15.56 7.88
C ASP A 193 11.56 -14.62 7.95
N LEU A 194 11.77 -13.40 8.45
CA LEU A 194 10.74 -12.37 8.45
C LEU A 194 10.30 -12.04 7.02
N VAL A 195 11.23 -11.81 6.10
CA VAL A 195 10.94 -11.44 4.72
C VAL A 195 10.17 -12.54 3.98
N LEU A 196 10.65 -13.78 4.06
CA LEU A 196 10.03 -14.92 3.37
C LEU A 196 8.62 -15.19 3.92
N ASN A 197 8.45 -15.22 5.24
CA ASN A 197 7.13 -15.42 5.83
C ASN A 197 6.16 -14.31 5.46
N THR A 198 6.62 -13.05 5.44
CA THR A 198 5.80 -11.90 5.09
C THR A 198 5.31 -11.95 3.65
N ILE A 199 6.16 -12.38 2.70
CA ILE A 199 5.75 -12.49 1.29
C ILE A 199 4.86 -13.72 1.06
N LEU A 200 5.23 -14.88 1.62
CA LEU A 200 4.47 -16.12 1.45
C LEU A 200 3.06 -16.03 2.02
N HIS A 201 2.94 -15.52 3.24
CA HIS A 201 1.70 -15.53 4.02
C HIS A 201 0.98 -14.18 4.06
N GLY A 202 1.60 -13.13 3.50
CA GLY A 202 1.08 -11.77 3.61
C GLY A 202 1.16 -11.26 5.05
N ARG A 203 0.42 -10.19 5.34
CA ARG A 203 0.27 -9.67 6.70
C ARG A 203 -1.20 -9.52 7.04
N PRO A 204 -1.78 -10.44 7.84
CA PRO A 204 -3.17 -10.36 8.29
C PRO A 204 -3.47 -8.98 8.90
N GLY A 205 -4.67 -8.45 8.63
CA GLY A 205 -5.06 -7.11 9.08
C GLY A 205 -4.44 -5.95 8.28
N THR A 206 -3.72 -6.23 7.19
CA THR A 206 -3.16 -5.19 6.30
C THR A 206 -3.55 -5.43 4.84
N ALA A 207 -3.21 -4.47 3.97
CA ALA A 207 -3.38 -4.60 2.53
C ALA A 207 -2.37 -5.56 1.84
N MET A 208 -1.39 -6.12 2.56
CA MET A 208 -0.38 -7.01 1.98
C MET A 208 -0.92 -8.45 1.86
N PRO A 209 -1.27 -8.93 0.65
CA PRO A 209 -1.84 -10.26 0.47
C PRO A 209 -0.78 -11.36 0.57
N PRO A 210 -1.17 -12.62 0.81
CA PRO A 210 -0.29 -13.76 0.64
C PRO A 210 0.08 -13.96 -0.83
N TRP A 211 1.37 -14.07 -1.14
CA TRP A 211 1.87 -14.33 -2.48
C TRP A 211 2.26 -15.78 -2.72
N GLY A 212 2.44 -16.59 -1.67
CA GLY A 212 2.75 -18.01 -1.79
C GLY A 212 1.81 -18.75 -2.75
N PRO A 213 0.48 -18.61 -2.66
CA PRO A 213 -0.44 -19.27 -3.58
C PRO A 213 -0.40 -18.77 -5.04
N ARG A 214 0.27 -17.65 -5.32
CA ARG A 214 0.20 -16.94 -6.61
C ARG A 214 1.52 -16.96 -7.38
N LEU A 215 2.64 -17.05 -6.68
CA LEU A 215 4.00 -17.02 -7.23
C LEU A 215 4.73 -18.31 -6.87
N SER A 216 5.61 -18.76 -7.76
CA SER A 216 6.53 -19.88 -7.53
C SER A 216 7.66 -19.50 -6.57
N ASP A 217 8.40 -20.49 -6.09
CA ASP A 217 9.55 -20.29 -5.18
C ASP A 217 10.67 -19.50 -5.86
N GLU A 218 10.93 -19.78 -7.13
CA GLU A 218 11.90 -19.05 -7.95
C GLU A 218 11.50 -17.58 -8.14
N GLU A 219 10.21 -17.30 -8.37
CA GLU A 219 9.69 -15.94 -8.51
C GLU A 219 9.81 -15.15 -7.19
N ILE A 220 9.47 -15.78 -6.06
CA ILE A 220 9.61 -15.15 -4.74
C ILE A 220 11.09 -14.91 -4.41
N ALA A 221 11.97 -15.89 -4.65
CA ALA A 221 13.40 -15.72 -4.43
C ALA A 221 13.97 -14.57 -5.27
N ALA A 222 13.56 -14.47 -6.55
CA ALA A 222 13.98 -13.37 -7.43
C ALA A 222 13.50 -11.99 -6.91
N ILE A 223 12.22 -11.88 -6.50
CA ILE A 223 11.69 -10.63 -5.91
C ILE A 223 12.47 -10.24 -4.65
N VAL A 224 12.71 -11.19 -3.75
CA VAL A 224 13.43 -10.95 -2.49
C VAL A 224 14.86 -10.48 -2.77
N ASN A 225 15.56 -11.13 -3.68
CA ASN A 225 16.92 -10.76 -4.07
C ASN A 225 16.96 -9.36 -4.67
N TYR A 226 16.00 -8.99 -5.52
CA TYR A 226 15.88 -7.63 -6.04
C TYR A 226 15.67 -6.61 -4.92
N ILE A 227 14.74 -6.87 -3.98
CA ILE A 227 14.47 -5.97 -2.84
C ILE A 227 15.71 -5.81 -1.94
N ARG A 228 16.42 -6.90 -1.64
CA ARG A 228 17.58 -6.92 -0.73
C ARG A 228 18.87 -6.35 -1.33
N SER A 229 18.90 -6.12 -2.64
CA SER A 229 20.03 -5.50 -3.37
C SER A 229 19.71 -4.12 -3.96
N SER A 230 18.47 -3.64 -3.79
CA SER A 230 18.01 -2.35 -4.32
C SER A 230 18.07 -1.24 -3.27
N TRP A 231 18.14 0.01 -3.75
CA TRP A 231 18.00 1.21 -2.92
C TRP A 231 18.97 1.30 -1.73
N GLY A 232 20.18 0.78 -1.89
CA GLY A 232 21.21 0.78 -0.85
C GLY A 232 21.09 -0.36 0.17
N ASN A 233 20.17 -1.31 -0.06
CA ASN A 233 20.13 -2.56 0.68
C ASN A 233 21.28 -3.48 0.22
N ASP A 234 21.90 -4.16 1.17
CA ASP A 234 22.90 -5.21 0.92
C ASP A 234 22.75 -6.30 1.98
N PHE A 235 21.71 -7.13 1.81
CA PHE A 235 21.35 -8.15 2.79
C PHE A 235 21.62 -9.58 2.29
N GLY A 236 22.44 -9.76 1.25
CA GLY A 236 22.68 -11.08 0.65
C GLY A 236 21.45 -11.68 -0.05
N THR A 237 21.61 -12.88 -0.57
CA THR A 237 20.64 -13.55 -1.45
C THR A 237 19.94 -14.74 -0.79
N VAL A 238 18.74 -15.04 -1.25
CA VAL A 238 17.97 -16.26 -0.95
C VAL A 238 17.87 -17.14 -2.19
N THR A 239 17.75 -18.44 -1.96
CA THR A 239 17.56 -19.47 -2.98
C THR A 239 16.09 -19.90 -3.07
N ARG A 240 15.70 -20.61 -4.13
CA ARG A 240 14.36 -21.21 -4.22
C ARG A 240 14.13 -22.24 -3.12
N GLU A 241 15.18 -22.94 -2.70
CA GLU A 241 15.12 -23.95 -1.64
C GLU A 241 14.81 -23.30 -0.28
N ASP A 242 15.35 -22.12 -0.02
CA ASP A 242 15.03 -21.33 1.18
C ASP A 242 13.54 -20.95 1.22
N VAL A 243 12.97 -20.58 0.07
CA VAL A 243 11.53 -20.27 -0.03
C VAL A 243 10.68 -21.52 0.16
N ALA A 244 11.04 -22.62 -0.52
CA ALA A 244 10.32 -23.88 -0.44
C ALA A 244 10.27 -24.43 1.00
N ALA A 245 11.33 -24.22 1.78
CA ALA A 245 11.39 -24.63 3.18
C ALA A 245 10.45 -23.84 4.12
N LYS A 246 9.86 -22.74 3.65
CA LYS A 246 8.96 -21.86 4.44
C LYS A 246 7.49 -21.94 4.03
N ARG A 247 7.14 -22.82 3.07
CA ARG A 247 5.77 -23.03 2.59
C ARG A 247 4.93 -23.97 3.45
#